data_AF-A0A560FNQ3-F1
#
_entry.id   AF-A0A560FNQ3-F1
#
_cell.length_a   1.000
_cell.length_b   1.000
_cell.length_c   1.000
_cell.angle_alpha   90.00
_cell.angle_beta   90.00
_cell.angle_gamma   90.00
#
_symmetry.space_group_name_H-M   'P 1'
#
loop_
_entity.id
_entity.type
_entity.pdbx_description
1 polymer ?
#
loop_
_entity_poly.entity_id
_entity_poly.type
_entity_poly.pdbx_seq_one_letter_code
_entity_poly.pdbx_strand_id
1 'polypeptide(L)'
;MKPSAGYTNRPASDNPRDIEAWGLTEAARRLMLAAQTPENPEPLRQALSLNQRLWTIFQSSMAEPDCPLPKDLREKILVLSLIVDRQTFERLGDLDVTKLHSLIDINRNIAAGLSQRPVDATAPAAAHAGTASRAPMMTPPAAGPGAQRPGMAPGVAAGGVGKFNISI
;
A
#
# COMPACT_ATOMS: atom_id res chain seq x y z
N MET A 1 25.35 18.09 -29.24
CA MET A 1 24.54 17.26 -28.32
C MET A 1 25.16 15.87 -28.27
N LYS A 2 25.71 15.45 -27.12
CA LYS A 2 26.20 14.06 -26.96
C LYS A 2 24.99 13.14 -26.80
N PRO A 3 24.93 11.99 -27.49
CA PRO A 3 23.85 11.03 -27.30
C PRO A 3 23.86 10.60 -25.82
N SER A 4 22.72 10.78 -25.14
CA SER A 4 22.53 10.22 -23.79
C SER A 4 22.74 8.72 -23.93
N ALA A 5 23.71 8.16 -23.21
CA ALA A 5 24.02 6.74 -23.22
C ALA A 5 22.72 5.94 -23.10
N GLY A 6 22.38 5.23 -24.17
CA GLY A 6 21.23 4.35 -24.20
C GLY A 6 21.32 3.33 -23.07
N TYR A 7 20.17 2.79 -22.69
CA TYR A 7 20.03 1.71 -21.71
C TYR A 7 20.88 0.50 -22.12
N THR A 8 22.14 0.44 -21.70
CA THR A 8 23.14 -0.50 -22.22
C THR A 8 22.90 -1.97 -21.85
N ASN A 9 21.77 -2.28 -21.23
CA ASN A 9 21.41 -3.65 -20.83
C ASN A 9 19.89 -3.86 -20.74
N ARG A 10 19.15 -3.36 -21.73
CA ARG A 10 17.70 -3.62 -21.82
C ARG A 10 17.47 -5.14 -22.00
N PRO A 11 16.50 -5.74 -21.29
CA PRO A 11 16.17 -7.15 -21.44
C PRO A 11 15.60 -7.44 -22.84
N ALA A 12 15.86 -8.65 -23.35
CA ALA A 12 15.23 -9.18 -24.55
C ALA A 12 13.82 -9.71 -24.20
N SER A 13 12.91 -8.80 -23.85
CA SER A 13 11.47 -9.08 -23.73
C SER A 13 10.69 -8.12 -24.61
N ASP A 14 9.71 -8.66 -25.33
CA ASP A 14 8.79 -7.88 -26.17
C ASP A 14 7.55 -7.40 -25.39
N ASN A 15 7.41 -7.81 -24.12
CA ASN A 15 6.31 -7.41 -23.26
C ASN A 15 6.58 -6.03 -22.62
N PRO A 16 5.74 -5.00 -22.86
CA PRO A 16 5.91 -3.66 -22.30
C PRO A 16 6.04 -3.66 -20.77
N ARG A 17 5.30 -4.52 -20.06
CA ARG A 17 5.36 -4.58 -18.59
C ARG A 17 6.72 -5.06 -18.08
N ASP A 18 7.37 -5.98 -18.78
CA ASP A 18 8.69 -6.48 -18.40
C ASP A 18 9.75 -5.39 -18.60
N ILE A 19 9.62 -4.60 -19.67
CA ILE A 19 10.50 -3.47 -19.96
C ILE A 19 10.32 -2.37 -18.90
N GLU A 20 9.08 -2.07 -18.51
CA GLU A 20 8.75 -1.13 -17.45
C GLU A 20 9.31 -1.56 -16.08
N ALA A 21 9.09 -2.83 -15.71
CA ALA A 21 9.62 -3.40 -14.47
C ALA A 21 11.15 -3.36 -14.42
N TRP A 22 11.80 -3.67 -15.55
CA TRP A 22 13.25 -3.55 -15.68
C TRP A 22 13.72 -2.11 -15.53
N GLY A 23 13.05 -1.15 -16.17
CA GLY A 23 13.39 0.27 -16.10
C GLY A 23 13.39 0.80 -14.66
N LEU A 24 12.34 0.46 -13.90
CA LEU A 24 12.23 0.82 -12.48
C LEU A 24 13.31 0.14 -11.62
N THR A 25 13.60 -1.14 -11.88
CA THR A 25 14.67 -1.88 -11.20
C THR A 25 16.03 -1.22 -11.45
N GLU A 26 16.30 -0.82 -12.69
CA GLU A 26 17.54 -0.14 -13.06
C GLU A 26 17.64 1.26 -12.42
N ALA A 27 16.53 2.02 -12.37
CA ALA A 27 16.50 3.30 -11.67
C ALA A 27 16.81 3.16 -10.17
N ALA A 28 16.18 2.20 -9.48
CA ALA A 28 16.48 1.88 -8.09
C ALA A 28 17.95 1.49 -7.89
N ARG A 29 18.49 0.65 -8.78
CA ARG A 29 19.89 0.23 -8.76
C ARG A 29 20.84 1.42 -8.87
N ARG A 30 20.59 2.34 -9.80
CA ARG A 30 21.43 3.54 -9.99
C ARG A 30 21.38 4.48 -8.79
N LEU A 31 20.21 4.67 -8.17
CA LEU A 31 20.08 5.46 -6.95
C LEU A 31 20.91 4.87 -5.80
N MET A 32 20.87 3.55 -5.62
CA MET A 32 21.70 2.85 -4.61
C MET A 32 23.20 2.93 -4.90
N LEU A 33 23.61 2.86 -6.17
CA LEU A 33 25.02 3.02 -6.54
C LEU A 33 25.49 4.46 -6.30
N ALA A 34 24.69 5.45 -6.68
CA ALA A 34 25.00 6.86 -6.44
C ALA A 34 25.15 7.17 -4.94
N ALA A 35 24.36 6.52 -4.08
CA ALA A 35 24.46 6.65 -2.64
C ALA A 35 25.80 6.17 -2.06
N GLN A 36 26.54 5.33 -2.78
CA GLN A 36 27.86 4.83 -2.37
C GLN A 36 29.01 5.77 -2.73
N THR A 37 28.76 6.80 -3.54
CA THR A 37 29.77 7.79 -3.97
C THR A 37 29.26 9.22 -3.69
N PRO A 38 29.01 9.60 -2.43
CA PRO A 38 28.45 10.91 -2.08
C PRO A 38 29.33 12.10 -2.50
N GLU A 39 30.63 11.90 -2.67
CA GLU A 39 31.59 12.90 -3.14
C GLU A 39 31.40 13.29 -4.60
N ASN A 40 30.75 12.44 -5.40
CA ASN A 40 30.47 12.68 -6.80
C ASN A 40 28.96 12.82 -7.03
N PRO A 41 28.45 14.04 -7.27
CA PRO A 41 27.02 14.25 -7.48
C PRO A 41 26.52 13.80 -8.86
N GLU A 42 27.41 13.57 -9.82
CA GLU A 42 27.03 13.30 -11.21
C GLU A 42 26.25 11.97 -11.37
N PRO A 43 26.67 10.83 -10.80
CA PRO A 43 25.87 9.61 -10.77
C PRO A 43 24.47 9.81 -10.18
N LEU A 44 24.34 10.61 -9.11
CA LEU A 44 23.05 10.90 -8.50
C LEU A 44 22.16 11.71 -9.43
N ARG A 45 22.68 12.78 -10.05
CA ARG A 45 21.94 13.59 -11.02
C ARG A 45 21.45 12.74 -12.19
N GLN A 46 22.29 11.85 -12.70
CA GLN A 46 21.92 10.94 -13.79
C GLN A 46 20.85 9.93 -13.36
N ALA A 47 20.96 9.36 -12.15
CA ALA A 47 19.98 8.43 -11.60
C ALA A 47 18.61 9.11 -11.37
N LEU A 48 18.60 10.32 -10.80
CA LEU A 48 17.38 11.11 -10.60
C LEU A 48 16.76 11.56 -11.92
N SER A 49 17.56 11.96 -12.90
CA SER A 49 17.07 12.33 -14.23
C SER A 49 16.45 11.13 -14.95
N LEU A 50 17.04 9.94 -14.79
CA LEU A 50 16.45 8.71 -15.30
C LEU A 50 15.12 8.43 -14.60
N ASN A 51 15.08 8.52 -13.27
CA ASN A 51 13.88 8.31 -12.48
C ASN A 51 12.74 9.22 -12.94
N GLN A 52 13.01 10.52 -13.10
CA GLN A 52 12.03 11.50 -13.59
C GLN A 52 11.46 11.10 -14.97
N ARG A 53 12.33 10.73 -15.92
CA ARG A 53 11.90 10.36 -17.28
C ARG A 53 11.00 9.12 -17.28
N LEU A 54 11.33 8.11 -16.46
CA LEU A 54 10.50 6.91 -16.34
C LEU A 54 9.11 7.26 -15.79
N TRP A 55 9.06 8.04 -14.71
CA TRP A 55 7.79 8.41 -14.08
C TRP A 55 6.93 9.32 -14.96
N THR A 56 7.52 10.18 -15.79
CA THR A 56 6.79 10.93 -16.82
C THR A 56 6.15 10.01 -17.87
N ILE A 57 6.83 8.92 -18.27
CA ILE A 57 6.24 7.91 -19.16
C ILE A 57 5.04 7.24 -18.48
N PHE A 58 5.19 6.78 -17.23
CA PHE A 58 4.06 6.21 -16.48
C PHE A 58 2.89 7.18 -16.35
N GLN A 59 3.14 8.45 -16.02
CA GLN A 59 2.11 9.49 -15.94
C GLN A 59 1.34 9.62 -17.26
N SER A 60 2.06 9.68 -18.39
CA SER A 60 1.41 9.75 -19.71
C SER A 60 0.55 8.53 -19.97
N SER A 61 1.07 7.32 -19.77
CA SER A 61 0.34 6.06 -20.00
C SER A 61 -0.89 5.89 -19.10
N MET A 62 -0.87 6.43 -17.88
CA MET A 62 -2.03 6.40 -16.98
C MET A 62 -3.07 7.47 -17.29
N ALA A 63 -2.65 8.58 -17.93
CA ALA A 63 -3.53 9.68 -18.32
C ALA A 63 -4.28 9.42 -19.64
N GLU A 64 -3.82 8.46 -20.45
CA GLU A 64 -4.47 8.11 -21.71
C GLU A 64 -5.90 7.59 -21.50
N PRO A 65 -6.89 8.05 -22.30
CA PRO A 65 -8.29 7.64 -22.16
C PRO A 65 -8.52 6.14 -22.31
N ASP A 66 -7.72 5.47 -23.14
CA ASP A 66 -7.79 4.05 -23.48
C ASP A 66 -6.91 3.16 -22.61
N CYS A 67 -6.32 3.70 -21.53
CA CYS A 67 -5.51 2.92 -20.60
C CYS A 67 -6.32 1.73 -20.04
N PRO A 68 -5.84 0.47 -20.21
CA PRO A 68 -6.60 -0.73 -19.91
C PRO A 68 -6.74 -1.02 -18.40
N LEU A 69 -6.10 -0.21 -17.54
CA LEU A 69 -6.16 -0.38 -16.09
C LEU A 69 -7.45 0.21 -15.51
N PRO A 70 -8.01 -0.40 -14.44
CA PRO A 70 -9.15 0.17 -13.73
C PRO A 70 -8.88 1.59 -13.24
N LYS A 71 -9.89 2.45 -13.27
CA LYS A 71 -9.79 3.88 -12.89
C LYS A 71 -9.10 4.07 -11.53
N ASP A 72 -9.55 3.34 -10.50
CA ASP A 72 -8.99 3.45 -9.15
C ASP A 72 -7.51 3.09 -9.08
N LEU A 73 -7.05 2.15 -9.90
CA LEU A 73 -5.64 1.78 -9.96
C LEU A 73 -4.83 2.89 -10.65
N ARG A 74 -5.32 3.43 -11.76
CA ARG A 74 -4.69 4.56 -12.46
C ARG A 74 -4.53 5.77 -11.52
N GLU A 75 -5.58 6.11 -10.79
CA GLU A 75 -5.56 7.23 -9.83
C GLU A 75 -4.53 7.01 -8.72
N LYS A 76 -4.42 5.79 -8.18
CA LYS A 76 -3.38 5.45 -7.18
C LYS A 76 -1.98 5.60 -7.73
N ILE A 77 -1.73 5.17 -8.98
CA ILE A 77 -0.42 5.34 -9.63
C ILE A 77 -0.12 6.83 -9.90
N LEU A 78 -1.13 7.62 -10.31
CA LEU A 78 -0.97 9.06 -10.51
C LEU A 78 -0.65 9.79 -9.21
N VAL A 79 -1.32 9.47 -8.10
CA VAL A 79 -0.98 10.03 -6.78
C VAL A 79 0.45 9.66 -6.38
N LEU A 80 0.85 8.41 -6.59
CA LEU A 80 2.21 7.96 -6.31
C LEU A 80 3.24 8.72 -7.17
N SER A 81 2.93 8.96 -8.45
CA SER A 81 3.82 9.70 -9.36
C SER A 81 4.12 11.11 -8.85
N LEU A 82 3.14 11.76 -8.22
CA LEU A 82 3.30 13.11 -7.65
C LEU A 82 4.28 13.12 -6.48
N ILE A 83 4.28 12.06 -5.66
CA ILE A 83 5.25 11.87 -4.57
C ILE A 83 6.65 11.69 -5.16
N VAL A 84 6.78 10.88 -6.21
CA VAL A 84 8.07 10.60 -6.84
C VAL A 84 8.65 11.84 -7.51
N ASP A 85 7.85 12.61 -8.25
CA ASP A 85 8.28 13.87 -8.86
C ASP A 85 8.79 14.84 -7.80
N ARG A 86 8.00 15.07 -6.76
CA ARG A 86 8.38 15.97 -5.66
C ARG A 86 9.71 15.56 -5.05
N GLN A 87 9.86 14.29 -4.65
CA GLN A 87 11.10 13.82 -4.05
C GLN A 87 12.28 13.89 -5.03
N THR A 88 12.05 13.60 -6.32
CA THR A 88 13.08 13.68 -7.34
C THR A 88 13.59 15.11 -7.51
N PHE A 89 12.68 16.10 -7.57
CA PHE A 89 13.06 17.52 -7.65
C PHE A 89 13.75 18.03 -6.39
N GLU A 90 13.26 17.66 -5.20
CA GLU A 90 13.93 17.99 -3.94
C GLU A 90 15.37 17.46 -3.93
N ARG A 91 15.58 16.21 -4.36
CA ARG A 91 16.91 15.58 -4.44
C ARG A 91 17.79 16.13 -5.55
N LEU A 92 17.23 16.60 -6.66
CA LEU A 92 18.01 17.31 -7.69
C LEU A 92 18.51 18.68 -7.19
N GLY A 93 17.78 19.29 -6.26
CA GLY A 93 18.12 20.55 -5.62
C GLY A 93 19.18 20.41 -4.53
N ASP A 94 19.04 19.44 -3.62
CA ASP A 94 19.94 19.27 -2.48
C ASP A 94 21.05 18.22 -2.67
N LEU A 95 20.89 17.29 -3.62
CA LEU A 95 21.78 16.15 -3.86
C LEU A 95 22.05 15.29 -2.63
N ASP A 96 21.08 15.22 -1.71
CA ASP A 96 21.22 14.50 -0.46
C ASP A 96 21.01 12.99 -0.65
N VAL A 97 22.12 12.25 -0.67
CA VAL A 97 22.12 10.78 -0.80
C VAL A 97 21.43 10.05 0.36
N THR A 98 21.28 10.69 1.53
CA THR A 98 20.69 10.04 2.71
C THR A 98 19.17 9.92 2.61
N LYS A 99 18.56 10.63 1.66
CA LYS A 99 17.10 10.71 1.50
C LYS A 99 16.59 10.03 0.21
N LEU A 100 17.28 8.98 -0.23
CA LEU A 100 16.92 8.23 -1.44
C LEU A 100 16.05 6.99 -1.18
N HIS A 101 15.91 6.57 0.08
CA HIS A 101 15.27 5.31 0.45
C HIS A 101 13.84 5.19 -0.10
N SER A 102 13.01 6.23 0.03
CA SER A 102 11.63 6.24 -0.47
C SER A 102 11.57 6.04 -1.99
N LEU A 103 12.43 6.72 -2.77
CA LEU A 103 12.49 6.56 -4.23
C LEU A 103 12.91 5.14 -4.64
N ILE A 104 13.90 4.58 -3.94
CA ILE A 104 14.40 3.22 -4.18
C ILE A 104 13.30 2.19 -3.91
N ASP A 105 12.61 2.30 -2.78
CA ASP A 105 11.59 1.36 -2.36
C ASP A 105 10.35 1.41 -3.25
N ILE A 106 9.90 2.61 -3.62
CA ILE A 106 8.79 2.79 -4.56
C ILE A 106 9.12 2.08 -5.88
N ASN A 107 10.28 2.36 -6.47
CA ASN A 107 10.68 1.75 -7.73
C ASN A 107 10.76 0.22 -7.65
N ARG A 108 11.33 -0.31 -6.57
CA ARG A 108 11.42 -1.76 -6.35
C ARG A 108 10.06 -2.43 -6.18
N ASN A 109 9.17 -1.82 -5.41
CA ASN A 109 7.85 -2.38 -5.14
C ASN A 109 6.96 -2.37 -6.39
N ILE A 110 7.01 -1.29 -7.18
CA ILE A 110 6.27 -1.23 -8.45
C ILE A 110 6.87 -2.20 -9.48
N ALA A 111 8.20 -2.29 -9.57
CA ALA A 111 8.86 -3.27 -10.43
C ALA A 111 8.46 -4.71 -10.07
N ALA A 112 8.44 -5.03 -8.77
CA ALA A 112 8.02 -6.34 -8.29
C ALA A 112 6.56 -6.63 -8.66
N GLY A 113 5.65 -5.66 -8.47
CA GLY A 113 4.25 -5.78 -8.86
C GLY A 113 4.03 -5.97 -10.37
N LEU A 114 4.78 -5.24 -11.20
CA LEU A 114 4.73 -5.39 -12.67
C LEU A 114 5.30 -6.72 -13.15
N SER A 115 6.28 -7.27 -12.42
CA SER A 115 6.88 -8.58 -12.70
C SER A 115 5.99 -9.76 -12.29
N GLN A 116 4.98 -9.53 -11.44
CA GLN A 116 3.98 -10.55 -11.14
C GLN A 116 3.07 -10.73 -12.35
N ARG A 117 3.01 -11.95 -12.88
CA ARG A 117 2.02 -12.30 -13.90
C ARG A 117 0.68 -12.47 -13.20
N PRO A 118 -0.39 -11.77 -13.61
CA PRO A 118 -1.71 -12.04 -13.08
C PRO A 118 -2.06 -13.50 -13.41
N VAL A 119 -2.14 -14.36 -12.39
CA VAL A 119 -2.85 -15.63 -12.50
C VAL A 119 -4.32 -15.24 -12.54
N ASP A 120 -4.93 -15.40 -13.71
CA ASP A 120 -6.33 -15.13 -14.04
C ASP A 120 -7.21 -14.64 -12.87
N ALA A 121 -7.41 -13.33 -12.77
CA ALA A 121 -8.44 -12.76 -11.92
C ALA A 121 -9.83 -12.95 -12.57
N THR A 122 -10.23 -14.21 -12.77
CA THR A 122 -11.62 -14.57 -13.04
C THR A 122 -12.18 -15.28 -11.81
N ALA A 123 -12.58 -14.50 -10.81
CA ALA A 123 -13.53 -14.95 -9.80
C ALA A 123 -14.29 -13.72 -9.28
N PRO A 124 -15.62 -13.64 -9.45
CA PRO A 124 -16.40 -12.56 -8.86
C PRO A 124 -16.40 -12.75 -7.34
N ALA A 125 -16.03 -11.70 -6.63
CA ALA A 125 -16.18 -11.59 -5.18
C ALA A 125 -17.68 -11.62 -4.84
N ALA A 126 -18.21 -12.81 -4.57
CA ALA A 126 -19.52 -13.01 -3.99
C ALA A 126 -19.36 -13.66 -2.61
N ALA A 127 -20.10 -13.09 -1.65
CA ALA A 127 -20.45 -13.63 -0.34
C ALA A 127 -19.41 -13.54 0.80
N HIS A 128 -19.21 -12.33 1.33
CA HIS A 128 -19.22 -12.18 2.79
C HIS A 128 -20.68 -12.10 3.27
N ALA A 129 -21.40 -13.24 3.17
CA ALA A 129 -22.64 -13.44 3.90
C ALA A 129 -22.28 -13.98 5.28
N GLY A 130 -22.44 -13.15 6.31
CA GLY A 130 -22.22 -13.53 7.69
C GLY A 130 -23.02 -14.78 8.05
N THR A 131 -22.32 -15.88 8.34
CA THR A 131 -22.95 -17.06 8.91
C THR A 131 -22.83 -16.94 10.42
N ALA A 132 -23.92 -16.49 11.05
CA ALA A 132 -24.09 -16.51 12.50
C ALA A 132 -23.91 -17.95 13.02
N SER A 133 -22.97 -18.12 13.96
CA SER A 133 -22.71 -19.41 14.61
C SER A 133 -23.91 -19.79 15.48
N ARG A 134 -24.59 -20.87 15.11
CA ARG A 134 -25.72 -21.47 15.83
C ARG A 134 -25.17 -22.36 16.95
N ALA A 135 -25.35 -21.97 18.20
CA ALA A 135 -25.04 -22.80 19.37
C ALA A 135 -25.94 -24.06 19.41
N PRO A 136 -25.45 -25.23 19.87
CA PRO A 136 -26.28 -26.41 20.01
C PRO A 136 -27.09 -26.35 21.32
N MET A 137 -28.41 -26.51 21.19
CA MET A 137 -29.35 -26.67 22.28
C MET A 137 -29.40 -28.17 22.64
N MET A 138 -29.04 -28.52 23.88
CA MET A 138 -29.20 -29.85 24.46
C MET A 138 -30.19 -29.75 25.62
N THR A 139 -31.22 -30.59 25.63
CA THR A 139 -32.21 -30.79 26.69
C THR A 139 -32.41 -32.31 26.89
N PRO A 140 -33.12 -32.78 27.93
CA PRO A 140 -32.83 -32.78 29.37
C PRO A 140 -32.83 -34.25 29.90
N PRO A 141 -32.92 -34.54 31.23
CA PRO A 141 -34.25 -34.88 31.77
C PRO A 141 -34.50 -34.48 33.24
N ALA A 142 -35.71 -34.80 33.70
CA ALA A 142 -36.53 -34.15 34.73
C ALA A 142 -36.53 -34.79 36.14
N ALA A 143 -37.30 -34.11 37.02
CA ALA A 143 -37.98 -34.53 38.27
C ALA A 143 -37.34 -33.99 39.57
N GLY A 144 -38.06 -33.38 40.52
CA GLY A 144 -39.52 -33.32 40.77
C GLY A 144 -39.94 -32.15 41.69
N PRO A 145 -41.17 -32.18 42.25
CA PRO A 145 -41.90 -30.98 42.69
C PRO A 145 -41.98 -30.81 44.22
N GLY A 146 -42.18 -29.56 44.68
CA GLY A 146 -42.58 -29.21 46.04
C GLY A 146 -42.30 -27.73 46.30
N ALA A 147 -43.27 -26.83 46.37
CA ALA A 147 -44.20 -26.57 47.47
C ALA A 147 -43.98 -25.12 47.98
N GLN A 148 -44.93 -24.26 47.61
CA GLN A 148 -45.54 -23.13 48.33
C GLN A 148 -44.72 -22.16 49.21
N ARG A 149 -44.97 -20.85 48.95
CA ARG A 149 -44.70 -19.63 49.75
C ARG A 149 -45.54 -19.60 51.07
N PRO A 150 -45.56 -18.53 51.92
CA PRO A 150 -44.83 -17.24 51.99
C PRO A 150 -44.31 -16.84 53.41
N GLY A 151 -43.55 -15.75 53.52
CA GLY A 151 -43.24 -15.12 54.83
C GLY A 151 -42.55 -13.75 54.77
N MET A 152 -43.35 -12.69 54.94
CA MET A 152 -43.17 -11.43 55.68
C MET A 152 -41.84 -10.61 55.59
N ALA A 153 -41.98 -9.34 55.15
CA ALA A 153 -41.09 -8.19 55.40
C ALA A 153 -41.29 -7.64 56.86
N PRO A 154 -40.74 -6.50 57.35
CA PRO A 154 -39.90 -5.47 56.71
C PRO A 154 -38.72 -4.94 57.57
N GLY A 155 -37.92 -4.02 57.01
CA GLY A 155 -37.06 -3.11 57.80
C GLY A 155 -35.98 -2.40 56.96
N VAL A 156 -36.30 -1.25 56.35
CA VAL A 156 -35.85 0.12 56.71
C VAL A 156 -34.46 0.52 56.14
N ALA A 157 -34.50 1.48 55.20
CA ALA A 157 -33.70 2.71 55.00
C ALA A 157 -32.19 2.72 55.37
N ALA A 158 -31.25 3.46 54.76
CA ALA A 158 -31.26 4.60 53.84
C ALA A 158 -29.80 4.79 53.32
N GLY A 159 -29.63 5.62 52.28
CA GLY A 159 -28.36 6.26 51.89
C GLY A 159 -27.71 5.62 50.65
N GLY A 160 -27.54 6.27 49.50
CA GLY A 160 -27.60 7.69 49.17
C GLY A 160 -26.23 8.18 48.71
N VAL A 161 -26.15 8.52 47.42
CA VAL A 161 -25.16 9.43 46.78
C VAL A 161 -23.74 8.84 46.59
N GLY A 162 -23.06 8.94 45.45
CA GLY A 162 -23.35 9.65 44.21
C GLY A 162 -22.31 9.30 43.15
N LYS A 163 -22.73 9.42 41.89
CA LYS A 163 -21.89 9.31 40.70
C LYS A 163 -21.09 10.61 40.55
N PHE A 164 -19.80 10.52 40.27
CA PHE A 164 -19.09 11.60 39.59
C PHE A 164 -18.31 11.03 38.41
N ASN A 165 -18.74 11.50 37.24
CA ASN A 165 -18.17 11.33 35.92
C ASN A 165 -17.50 12.67 35.59
N ILE A 166 -16.23 12.69 35.21
CA ILE A 166 -15.62 13.88 34.61
C ILE A 166 -14.89 13.44 33.33
N SER A 167 -15.32 14.04 32.24
CA SER A 167 -14.65 14.05 30.94
C SER A 167 -13.70 15.24 30.88
N ILE A 168 -12.53 15.04 30.28
CA ILE A 168 -11.78 16.04 29.53
C ILE A 168 -11.34 15.35 28.24
#